data_AF-A0A7W1K860-F1
#
_entry.id   AF-A0A7W1K860-F1
#
_cell.length_a   1.000
_cell.length_b   1.000
_cell.length_c   1.000
_cell.angle_alpha   90.00
_cell.angle_beta   90.00
_cell.angle_gamma   90.00
#
_symmetry.space_group_name_H-M   'P 1'
#
loop_
_entity.id
_entity.type
_entity.pdbx_description
1 polymer ?
#
loop_
_entity_poly.entity_id
_entity_poly.type
_entity_poly.pdbx_seq_one_letter_code
_entity_poly.pdbx_strand_id
1 'polypeptide(L)'
;MVQHSAGSGKSNTIAWTAHQLSNAHDAQDRRVFDKVVVITDRVVLDRQLQDTIFQFDHKPGVVEKIDRNSTQLAAALTGGSAQVIITTLQKFPVVLKAGTELKAGRYAVIVDEAHSSQTGEAAKDLKQVLGVSRDEQLQAAEAQDAASEAACDPQDELIAAALAARGRQGNLSFFAFTATPKARTLELFGSKRADDTYGPFHLYSMKQAIDEGFILDVLKGYATYGSYWKIAAAAAEDPDVDKAKAAAQLARFVSLHPTNLAQKAEVIVEHFRTHTRRKIGGHAKAMVVTRSRLHAVRYKRAIDGYIDEKGYDDVRTLVAFSGTVTDDGVDYSEPQMNNG
;
A
#
# COMPACT_ATOMS: atom_id res chain seq x y z
N MET A 1 2.26 -1.63 18.14
CA MET A 1 2.43 -1.97 16.71
C MET A 1 3.29 -3.22 16.55
N VAL A 2 2.88 -4.15 15.70
CA VAL A 2 3.63 -5.36 15.33
C VAL A 2 4.27 -5.15 13.96
N GLN A 3 5.60 -5.26 13.88
CA GLN A 3 6.34 -5.16 12.64
C GLN A 3 6.77 -6.54 12.16
N HIS A 4 6.11 -7.09 11.15
CA HIS A 4 6.39 -8.43 10.61
C HIS A 4 6.74 -8.33 9.13
N SER A 5 7.81 -9.01 8.70
CA SER A 5 8.26 -9.04 7.31
C SER A 5 7.13 -9.39 6.32
N ALA A 6 7.14 -8.78 5.14
CA ALA A 6 6.25 -9.18 4.06
C ALA A 6 6.46 -10.67 3.72
N GLY A 7 5.37 -11.42 3.50
CA GLY A 7 5.42 -12.85 3.21
C GLY A 7 5.63 -13.77 4.43
N SER A 8 5.81 -13.23 5.64
CA SER A 8 6.01 -14.04 6.87
C SER A 8 4.75 -14.71 7.45
N GLY A 9 3.58 -14.52 6.81
CA GLY A 9 2.31 -15.01 7.36
C GLY A 9 1.61 -14.05 8.33
N LYS A 10 1.95 -12.74 8.30
CA LYS A 10 1.29 -11.67 9.07
C LYS A 10 -0.25 -11.74 9.05
N SER A 11 -0.84 -12.13 7.92
CA SER A 11 -2.27 -12.38 7.77
C SER A 11 -2.84 -13.35 8.81
N ASN A 12 -2.13 -14.46 9.08
CA ASN A 12 -2.53 -15.44 10.08
C ASN A 12 -2.41 -14.84 11.48
N THR A 13 -1.33 -14.11 11.76
CA THR A 13 -1.17 -13.41 13.04
C THR A 13 -2.34 -12.47 13.32
N ILE A 14 -2.81 -11.74 12.30
CA ILE A 14 -3.98 -10.86 12.40
C ILE A 14 -5.25 -11.68 12.69
N ALA A 15 -5.49 -12.78 11.97
CA ALA A 15 -6.63 -13.67 12.20
C ALA A 15 -6.68 -14.17 13.65
N TRP A 16 -5.55 -14.71 14.12
CA TRP A 16 -5.39 -15.23 15.47
C TRP A 16 -5.58 -14.13 16.51
N THR A 17 -5.02 -12.94 16.27
CA THR A 17 -5.20 -11.80 17.17
C THR A 17 -6.68 -11.41 17.24
N ALA A 18 -7.37 -11.32 16.10
CA ALA A 18 -8.79 -10.97 16.07
C ALA A 18 -9.65 -11.98 16.85
N HIS A 19 -9.41 -13.28 16.64
CA HIS A 19 -10.08 -14.36 17.34
C HIS A 19 -9.81 -14.34 18.86
N GLN A 20 -8.56 -14.14 19.28
CA GLN A 20 -8.24 -14.07 20.71
C GLN A 20 -8.87 -12.85 21.38
N LEU A 21 -8.93 -11.71 20.68
CA LEU A 21 -9.55 -10.50 21.21
C LEU A 21 -11.08 -10.61 21.31
N SER A 22 -11.74 -11.32 20.38
CA SER A 22 -13.19 -11.54 20.46
C SER A 22 -13.58 -12.49 21.60
N ASN A 23 -12.68 -13.39 21.99
CA ASN A 23 -12.87 -14.35 23.07
C ASN A 23 -12.20 -13.95 24.39
N ALA A 24 -11.59 -12.77 24.48
CA ALA A 24 -10.91 -12.32 25.68
C ALA A 24 -11.93 -11.96 26.78
N HIS A 25 -11.77 -12.55 27.97
CA HIS A 25 -12.59 -12.28 29.16
C HIS A 25 -11.71 -11.75 30.30
N ASP A 26 -12.28 -10.86 31.13
CA ASP A 26 -11.63 -10.36 32.34
C ASP A 26 -11.73 -11.37 33.50
N ALA A 27 -11.16 -11.03 34.65
CA ALA A 27 -11.18 -11.91 35.83
C ALA A 27 -12.60 -12.17 36.39
N GLN A 28 -13.62 -11.45 35.92
CA GLN A 28 -15.03 -11.64 36.26
C GLN A 28 -15.81 -12.33 35.13
N ASP A 29 -15.11 -12.96 34.18
CA ASP A 29 -15.68 -13.63 33.01
C ASP A 29 -16.54 -12.71 32.12
N ARG A 30 -16.22 -11.41 32.09
CA ARG A 30 -16.86 -10.45 31.19
C ARG A 30 -15.96 -10.20 29.99
N ARG A 31 -16.57 -10.12 28.81
CA ARG A 31 -15.84 -9.82 27.57
C ARG A 31 -15.03 -8.53 27.69
N VAL A 32 -13.73 -8.61 27.38
CA VAL A 32 -12.82 -7.46 27.37
C VAL A 32 -13.15 -6.53 26.21
N PHE A 33 -13.50 -7.09 25.05
CA PHE A 33 -13.97 -6.35 23.89
C PHE A 33 -15.34 -6.85 23.45
N ASP A 34 -16.26 -5.93 23.22
CA ASP A 34 -17.58 -6.24 22.69
C ASP A 34 -17.49 -6.56 21.19
N LYS A 35 -16.59 -5.86 20.48
CA LYS A 35 -16.37 -6.01 19.04
C LYS A 35 -14.90 -5.84 18.67
N VAL A 36 -14.48 -6.58 17.65
CA VAL A 36 -13.17 -6.49 17.01
C VAL A 36 -13.37 -6.06 15.56
N VAL A 37 -12.71 -4.98 15.15
CA VAL A 37 -12.77 -4.45 13.79
C VAL A 37 -11.41 -4.65 13.14
N VAL A 38 -11.36 -5.42 12.05
CA VAL A 38 -10.17 -5.63 11.23
C VAL A 38 -10.27 -4.75 9.99
N ILE A 39 -9.25 -3.93 9.79
CA ILE A 39 -9.15 -2.99 8.67
C ILE A 39 -8.02 -3.44 7.76
N THR A 40 -8.34 -3.70 6.49
CA THR A 40 -7.34 -4.11 5.47
C THR A 40 -7.70 -3.53 4.10
N ASP A 41 -6.69 -3.35 3.25
CA ASP A 41 -6.86 -3.00 1.83
C ASP A 41 -6.95 -4.25 0.93
N ARG A 42 -6.73 -5.45 1.47
CA ARG A 42 -6.63 -6.69 0.70
C ARG A 42 -7.94 -7.47 0.68
N VAL A 43 -8.61 -7.48 -0.47
CA VAL A 43 -9.77 -8.37 -0.74
C VAL A 43 -9.43 -9.85 -0.48
N VAL A 44 -8.18 -10.25 -0.68
CA VAL A 44 -7.70 -11.64 -0.47
C VAL A 44 -7.46 -11.95 1.02
N LEU A 45 -7.07 -10.95 1.82
CA LEU A 45 -6.93 -11.13 3.26
C LEU A 45 -8.27 -11.47 3.88
N ASP A 46 -9.36 -10.87 3.38
CA ASP A 46 -10.72 -11.16 3.82
C ASP A 46 -11.04 -12.66 3.82
N ARG A 47 -10.66 -13.38 2.75
CA ARG A 47 -10.97 -14.81 2.62
C ARG A 47 -10.10 -15.66 3.55
N GLN A 48 -8.81 -15.36 3.67
CA GLN A 48 -7.92 -16.08 4.59
C GLN A 48 -8.31 -15.86 6.06
N LEU A 49 -8.66 -14.63 6.44
CA LEU A 49 -9.14 -14.32 7.78
C LEU A 49 -10.47 -15.03 8.07
N GLN A 50 -11.40 -14.99 7.11
CA GLN A 50 -12.66 -15.73 7.22
C GLN A 50 -12.38 -17.22 7.40
N ASP A 51 -11.66 -17.86 6.48
CA ASP A 51 -11.38 -19.30 6.53
C ASP A 51 -10.68 -19.69 7.84
N THR A 52 -9.72 -18.88 8.30
CA THR A 52 -9.00 -19.12 9.55
C THR A 52 -9.92 -18.97 10.76
N ILE A 53 -10.71 -17.90 10.86
CA ILE A 53 -11.60 -17.67 12.01
C ILE A 53 -12.80 -18.65 12.00
N PHE A 54 -13.34 -18.99 10.83
CA PHE A 54 -14.39 -20.01 10.68
C PHE A 54 -13.93 -21.42 11.07
N GLN A 55 -12.64 -21.75 10.89
CA GLN A 55 -12.09 -23.02 11.37
C GLN A 55 -12.09 -23.10 12.92
N PHE A 56 -12.03 -21.96 13.62
CA PHE A 56 -12.00 -21.92 15.08
C PHE A 56 -13.38 -21.78 15.71
N ASP A 57 -14.31 -21.03 15.11
CA ASP A 57 -15.65 -20.80 15.68
C ASP A 57 -16.76 -21.26 14.73
N HIS A 58 -17.49 -22.31 15.14
CA HIS A 58 -18.48 -23.02 14.32
C HIS A 58 -19.85 -22.31 14.28
N LYS A 59 -19.95 -21.05 14.74
CA LYS A 59 -21.21 -20.30 14.82
C LYS A 59 -21.37 -19.34 13.63
N PRO A 60 -22.35 -19.58 12.73
CA PRO A 60 -22.70 -18.65 11.68
C PRO A 60 -23.03 -17.26 12.26
N GLY A 61 -22.42 -16.20 11.73
CA GLY A 61 -22.73 -14.81 12.10
C GLY A 61 -21.75 -14.13 13.07
N VAL A 62 -20.74 -14.83 13.58
CA VAL A 62 -19.69 -14.23 14.45
C VAL A 62 -18.75 -13.31 13.68
N VAL A 63 -18.49 -13.63 12.40
CA VAL A 63 -17.65 -12.84 11.49
C VAL A 63 -18.53 -12.21 10.41
N GLU A 64 -18.51 -10.89 10.32
CA GLU A 64 -19.23 -10.15 9.29
C GLU A 64 -18.28 -9.36 8.39
N LYS A 65 -18.44 -9.53 7.07
CA LYS A 65 -17.70 -8.77 6.05
C LYS A 65 -18.54 -7.59 5.58
N ILE A 66 -17.92 -6.42 5.54
CA ILE A 66 -18.55 -5.19 5.04
C ILE A 66 -18.00 -4.87 3.65
N ASP A 67 -18.65 -5.40 2.63
CA ASP A 67 -18.30 -5.19 1.23
C ASP A 67 -19.09 -4.03 0.60
N ARG A 68 -20.39 -3.89 0.90
CA ARG A 68 -21.30 -3.01 0.14
C ARG A 68 -21.25 -1.53 0.52
N ASN A 69 -21.54 -1.18 1.77
CA ASN A 69 -21.71 0.23 2.14
C ASN A 69 -21.43 0.51 3.62
N SER A 70 -21.28 1.80 3.94
CA SER A 70 -21.05 2.30 5.30
C SER A 70 -22.24 2.06 6.25
N THR A 71 -23.46 1.91 5.70
CA THR A 71 -24.66 1.56 6.46
C THR A 71 -24.62 0.13 6.99
N GLN A 72 -24.13 -0.83 6.20
CA GLN A 72 -23.88 -2.20 6.66
C GLN A 72 -22.87 -2.20 7.81
N LEU A 73 -21.81 -1.41 7.73
CA LEU A 73 -20.83 -1.28 8.80
C LEU A 73 -21.46 -0.71 10.08
N ALA A 74 -22.27 0.33 9.96
CA ALA A 74 -22.99 0.91 11.11
C ALA A 74 -23.97 -0.10 11.74
N ALA A 75 -24.65 -0.91 10.92
CA ALA A 75 -25.53 -1.97 11.40
C ALA A 75 -24.74 -3.11 12.10
N ALA A 76 -23.60 -3.53 11.55
CA ALA A 76 -22.74 -4.53 12.17
C ALA A 76 -22.12 -4.04 13.49
N LEU A 77 -21.82 -2.73 13.59
CA LEU A 77 -21.31 -2.10 14.81
C LEU A 77 -22.39 -1.93 15.89
N THR A 78 -23.66 -1.78 15.51
CA THR A 78 -24.79 -1.65 16.47
C THR A 78 -25.44 -2.99 16.81
N GLY A 79 -25.39 -3.97 15.91
CA GLY A 79 -26.02 -5.29 16.07
C GLY A 79 -25.30 -6.19 17.07
N GLY A 80 -26.01 -7.16 17.66
CA GLY A 80 -25.44 -8.07 18.67
C GLY A 80 -24.77 -9.34 18.12
N SER A 81 -24.88 -9.62 16.81
CA SER A 81 -24.45 -10.89 16.20
C SER A 81 -22.96 -10.92 15.84
N ALA A 82 -22.47 -9.88 15.17
CA ALA A 82 -21.09 -9.82 14.69
C ALA A 82 -20.11 -9.43 15.81
N GLN A 83 -19.15 -10.29 16.10
CA GLN A 83 -18.08 -10.02 17.05
C GLN A 83 -16.80 -9.58 16.33
N VAL A 84 -16.54 -10.11 15.14
CA VAL A 84 -15.43 -9.71 14.28
C VAL A 84 -15.98 -9.08 13.00
N ILE A 85 -15.58 -7.85 12.72
CA ILE A 85 -16.03 -7.07 11.57
C ILE A 85 -14.82 -6.80 10.68
N ILE A 86 -14.87 -7.25 9.42
CA ILE A 86 -13.80 -7.01 8.44
C ILE A 86 -14.26 -5.92 7.48
N THR A 87 -13.47 -4.86 7.36
CA THR A 87 -13.79 -3.69 6.53
C THR A 87 -12.56 -3.12 5.86
N THR A 88 -12.78 -2.29 4.83
CA THR A 88 -11.72 -1.54 4.17
C THR A 88 -11.37 -0.27 4.93
N LEU A 89 -10.14 0.21 4.73
CA LEU A 89 -9.64 1.45 5.30
C LEU A 89 -10.49 2.68 4.94
N GLN A 90 -11.05 2.72 3.72
CA GLN A 90 -11.92 3.81 3.27
C GLN A 90 -13.13 4.03 4.20
N LYS A 91 -13.56 2.98 4.92
CA LYS A 91 -14.69 3.02 5.85
C LYS A 91 -14.26 3.31 7.30
N PHE A 92 -12.98 3.56 7.57
CA PHE A 92 -12.45 3.87 8.90
C PHE A 92 -13.13 5.07 9.61
N PRO A 93 -13.45 6.19 8.93
CA PRO A 93 -14.15 7.30 9.58
C PRO A 93 -15.51 6.92 10.15
N VAL A 94 -16.19 5.96 9.52
CA VAL A 94 -17.49 5.45 9.97
C VAL A 94 -17.31 4.66 11.26
N VAL A 95 -16.26 3.84 11.36
CA VAL A 95 -15.89 3.12 12.60
C VAL A 95 -15.60 4.11 13.72
N LEU A 96 -14.88 5.19 13.45
CA LEU A 96 -14.55 6.19 14.45
C LEU A 96 -15.76 7.00 14.92
N LYS A 97 -16.65 7.39 14.00
CA LYS A 97 -17.92 8.05 14.34
C LYS A 97 -18.79 7.14 15.18
N ALA A 98 -18.94 5.89 14.77
CA ALA A 98 -19.64 4.86 15.52
C ALA A 98 -19.01 4.65 16.91
N GLY A 99 -17.70 4.51 17.05
CA GLY A 99 -17.04 4.35 18.36
C GLY A 99 -17.24 5.54 19.31
N THR A 100 -17.43 6.75 18.78
CA THR A 100 -17.76 7.94 19.59
C THR A 100 -19.24 8.06 19.97
N GLU A 101 -20.14 7.60 19.11
CA GLU A 101 -21.59 7.65 19.33
C GLU A 101 -22.08 6.44 20.15
N LEU A 102 -21.48 5.27 19.91
CA LEU A 102 -21.72 4.00 20.58
C LEU A 102 -20.90 3.89 21.86
N LYS A 103 -20.98 4.91 22.73
CA LYS A 103 -20.29 4.99 24.04
C LYS A 103 -20.50 3.77 24.95
N ALA A 104 -21.46 2.91 24.64
CA ALA A 104 -21.66 1.62 25.26
C ALA A 104 -20.87 0.53 24.50
N GLY A 105 -19.61 0.30 24.90
CA GLY A 105 -18.83 -0.86 24.46
C GLY A 105 -17.33 -0.59 24.31
N ARG A 106 -16.52 -1.64 24.49
CA ARG A 106 -15.07 -1.67 24.28
C ARG A 106 -14.76 -2.30 22.93
N TYR A 107 -13.99 -1.62 22.09
CA TYR A 107 -13.66 -2.07 20.74
C TYR A 107 -12.16 -2.26 20.56
N ALA A 108 -11.78 -3.35 19.91
CA ALA A 108 -10.43 -3.55 19.41
C ALA A 108 -10.41 -3.24 17.91
N VAL A 109 -9.48 -2.38 17.47
CA VAL A 109 -9.30 -2.03 16.06
C VAL A 109 -7.94 -2.54 15.60
N ILE A 110 -7.95 -3.55 14.74
CA ILE A 110 -6.76 -4.10 14.10
C ILE A 110 -6.59 -3.42 12.74
N VAL A 111 -5.41 -2.87 12.48
CA VAL A 111 -5.07 -2.20 11.22
C VAL A 111 -3.96 -2.97 10.54
N ASP A 112 -4.27 -3.63 9.42
CA ASP A 112 -3.25 -4.18 8.52
C ASP A 112 -2.70 -3.08 7.60
N GLU A 113 -1.43 -3.23 7.23
CA GLU A 113 -0.67 -2.28 6.42
C GLU A 113 -0.89 -0.85 6.86
N ALA A 114 -0.59 -0.57 8.14
CA ALA A 114 -0.65 0.77 8.74
C ALA A 114 0.40 1.75 8.16
N HIS A 115 0.56 1.79 6.84
CA HIS A 115 1.49 2.59 6.06
C HIS A 115 1.18 2.59 4.54
N SER A 116 0.13 1.89 4.04
CA SER A 116 -0.09 1.66 2.61
C SER A 116 -0.90 2.77 1.90
N SER A 117 -0.18 3.55 1.11
CA SER A 117 -0.60 4.64 0.23
C SER A 117 -1.62 4.28 -0.89
N GLN A 118 -2.79 3.75 -0.57
CA GLN A 118 -3.80 3.30 -1.55
C GLN A 118 -5.08 4.16 -1.59
N THR A 119 -5.04 5.42 -1.14
CA THR A 119 -6.28 6.25 -1.05
C THR A 119 -6.08 7.73 -1.33
N GLY A 120 -5.61 8.10 -2.52
CA GLY A 120 -5.67 9.49 -2.98
C GLY A 120 -7.11 10.03 -3.06
N GLU A 121 -8.09 9.19 -3.40
CA GLU A 121 -9.51 9.59 -3.51
C GLU A 121 -10.24 9.62 -2.17
N ALA A 122 -10.03 8.63 -1.28
CA ALA A 122 -10.76 8.59 -0.01
C ALA A 122 -10.38 9.76 0.93
N ALA A 123 -9.17 10.31 0.78
CA ALA A 123 -8.75 11.52 1.49
C ALA A 123 -9.50 12.78 1.02
N LYS A 124 -9.94 12.81 -0.23
CA LYS A 124 -10.69 13.93 -0.83
C LYS A 124 -12.11 13.99 -0.29
N ASP A 125 -12.78 12.84 -0.24
CA ASP A 125 -14.12 12.70 0.37
C ASP A 125 -14.10 13.01 1.87
N LEU A 126 -13.01 12.69 2.56
CA LEU A 126 -12.84 13.02 3.97
C LEU A 126 -12.59 14.50 4.25
N LYS A 127 -11.81 15.19 3.41
CA LYS A 127 -11.66 16.65 3.49
C LYS A 127 -12.99 17.37 3.25
N GLN A 128 -13.86 16.79 2.42
CA GLN A 128 -15.22 17.25 2.19
C GLN A 128 -16.13 17.06 3.43
N VAL A 129 -15.97 15.93 4.16
CA VAL A 129 -16.68 15.66 5.42
C VAL A 129 -16.14 16.49 6.60
N LEU A 130 -14.87 16.93 6.53
CA LEU A 130 -14.18 17.73 7.54
C LEU A 130 -14.23 19.26 7.27
N GLY A 131 -14.90 19.70 6.20
CA GLY A 131 -15.23 21.12 5.97
C GLY A 131 -14.14 21.99 5.35
N VAL A 132 -13.20 21.43 4.58
CA VAL A 132 -12.18 22.22 3.87
C VAL A 132 -12.72 22.69 2.51
N SER A 133 -12.60 24.00 2.22
CA SER A 133 -13.18 24.65 1.05
C SER A 133 -12.57 24.14 -0.28
N ARG A 134 -13.34 24.30 -1.36
CA ARG A 134 -13.08 23.73 -2.69
C ARG A 134 -11.88 24.38 -3.41
N ASP A 135 -11.50 25.58 -3.01
CA ASP A 135 -10.49 26.39 -3.70
C ASP A 135 -9.04 26.02 -3.31
N GLU A 136 -8.83 25.48 -2.10
CA GLU A 136 -7.52 24.97 -1.64
C GLU A 136 -7.17 23.60 -2.24
N GLN A 137 -8.13 22.92 -2.87
CA GLN A 137 -7.98 21.55 -3.37
C GLN A 137 -7.31 21.45 -4.74
N LEU A 138 -7.42 22.50 -5.57
CA LEU A 138 -6.78 22.52 -6.89
C LEU A 138 -5.28 22.85 -6.82
N GLN A 139 -4.86 23.75 -5.92
CA GLN A 139 -3.45 24.11 -5.78
C GLN A 139 -2.60 23.01 -5.13
N ALA A 140 -3.19 22.16 -4.28
CA ALA A 140 -2.48 21.05 -3.63
C ALA A 140 -2.22 19.85 -4.57
N ALA A 141 -3.05 19.65 -5.59
CA ALA A 141 -2.92 18.55 -6.54
C ALA A 141 -1.76 18.77 -7.53
N GLU A 142 -1.50 20.01 -7.95
CA GLU A 142 -0.39 20.36 -8.84
C GLU A 142 0.96 20.38 -8.13
N ALA A 143 1.00 20.61 -6.82
CA ALA A 143 2.22 20.58 -6.01
C ALA A 143 2.70 19.16 -5.65
N GLN A 144 1.80 18.16 -5.68
CA GLN A 144 2.09 16.78 -5.26
C GLN A 144 2.92 15.97 -6.28
N ASP A 145 2.83 16.28 -7.58
CA ASP A 145 3.61 15.58 -8.62
C ASP A 145 5.13 15.88 -8.56
N ALA A 146 5.54 16.94 -7.86
CA ALA A 146 6.95 17.33 -7.66
C ALA A 146 7.55 16.91 -6.32
N ALA A 147 6.76 16.41 -5.37
CA ALA A 147 7.15 16.17 -3.98
C ALA A 147 7.00 14.69 -3.53
N SER A 148 7.00 13.76 -4.49
CA SER A 148 6.66 12.34 -4.28
C SER A 148 7.65 11.51 -3.45
N GLU A 149 8.69 12.10 -2.86
CA GLU A 149 9.55 11.43 -1.86
C GLU A 149 9.49 12.04 -0.44
N ALA A 150 8.75 13.13 -0.23
CA ALA A 150 8.65 13.78 1.09
C ALA A 150 7.23 14.26 1.46
N ALA A 151 6.26 14.17 0.56
CA ALA A 151 4.88 14.55 0.86
C ALA A 151 4.20 13.49 1.74
N CYS A 152 3.63 13.99 2.82
CA CYS A 152 2.89 13.27 3.85
C CYS A 152 1.81 12.34 3.26
N ASP A 153 1.68 11.15 3.85
CA ASP A 153 0.62 10.20 3.48
C ASP A 153 -0.74 10.73 3.98
N PRO A 154 -1.73 10.96 3.10
CA PRO A 154 -3.06 11.40 3.51
C PRO A 154 -3.72 10.46 4.54
N GLN A 155 -3.32 9.19 4.58
CA GLN A 155 -3.79 8.19 5.52
C GLN A 155 -3.17 8.33 6.92
N ASP A 156 -1.87 8.59 7.01
CA ASP A 156 -1.21 8.86 8.30
C ASP A 156 -1.76 10.16 8.89
N GLU A 157 -2.09 11.15 8.06
CA GLU A 157 -2.83 12.35 8.48
C GLU A 157 -4.24 12.02 8.96
N LEU A 158 -4.94 11.08 8.35
CA LEU A 158 -6.30 10.71 8.74
C LEU A 158 -6.34 10.05 10.12
N ILE A 159 -5.45 9.09 10.31
CA ILE A 159 -5.29 8.38 11.56
C ILE A 159 -4.73 9.32 12.63
N ALA A 160 -3.71 10.13 12.30
CA ALA A 160 -3.16 11.11 13.22
C ALA A 160 -4.19 12.18 13.59
N ALA A 161 -4.96 12.72 12.64
CA ALA A 161 -6.00 13.71 12.91
C ALA A 161 -7.14 13.09 13.72
N ALA A 162 -7.53 11.85 13.45
CA ALA A 162 -8.51 11.14 14.25
C ALA A 162 -8.04 10.91 15.70
N LEU A 163 -6.77 10.52 15.89
CA LEU A 163 -6.16 10.30 17.20
C LEU A 163 -5.89 11.62 17.94
N ALA A 164 -5.42 12.64 17.24
CA ALA A 164 -5.08 13.96 17.79
C ALA A 164 -6.32 14.80 18.11
N ALA A 165 -7.34 14.80 17.25
CA ALA A 165 -8.56 15.56 17.46
C ALA A 165 -9.44 15.01 18.59
N ARG A 166 -9.24 13.74 18.99
CA ARG A 166 -10.17 13.05 19.91
C ARG A 166 -9.52 12.46 21.16
N GLY A 167 -8.19 12.51 21.28
CA GLY A 167 -7.44 11.94 22.41
C GLY A 167 -7.53 10.41 22.51
N ARG A 168 -6.83 9.79 23.47
CA ARG A 168 -6.99 8.36 23.78
C ARG A 168 -8.40 8.13 24.35
N GLN A 169 -9.31 7.64 23.52
CA GLN A 169 -10.60 7.18 23.98
C GLN A 169 -10.43 5.86 24.76
N GLY A 170 -10.88 5.81 26.02
CA GLY A 170 -10.68 4.64 26.89
C GLY A 170 -11.37 3.36 26.42
N ASN A 171 -12.31 3.47 25.48
CA ASN A 171 -13.08 2.36 24.92
C ASN A 171 -12.54 1.84 23.58
N LEU A 172 -11.50 2.45 22.99
CA LEU A 172 -10.88 2.00 21.73
C LEU A 172 -9.44 1.55 21.96
N SER A 173 -9.10 0.34 21.53
CA SER A 173 -7.73 -0.18 21.56
C SER A 173 -7.24 -0.46 20.15
N PHE A 174 -6.11 0.12 19.75
CA PHE A 174 -5.56 -0.01 18.41
C PHE A 174 -4.40 -1.00 18.34
N PHE A 175 -4.44 -1.90 17.35
CA PHE A 175 -3.43 -2.90 17.06
C PHE A 175 -2.98 -2.77 15.60
N ALA A 176 -1.85 -2.12 15.36
CA ALA A 176 -1.32 -1.93 14.01
C ALA A 176 -0.34 -3.05 13.63
N PHE A 177 -0.44 -3.53 12.40
CA PHE A 177 0.45 -4.50 11.76
C PHE A 177 1.03 -3.90 10.47
N THR A 178 2.35 -3.99 10.30
CA THR A 178 3.02 -3.47 9.09
C THR A 178 4.35 -4.17 8.86
N ALA A 179 4.80 -4.26 7.61
CA ALA A 179 6.17 -4.70 7.30
C ALA A 179 7.17 -3.53 7.27
N THR A 180 6.67 -2.34 6.92
CA THR A 180 7.46 -1.17 6.52
C THR A 180 6.91 0.08 7.21
N PRO A 181 7.09 0.19 8.53
CA PRO A 181 6.59 1.35 9.28
C PRO A 181 7.32 2.63 8.86
N LYS A 182 6.56 3.72 8.69
CA LYS A 182 7.11 5.08 8.58
C LYS A 182 7.35 5.62 10.00
N ALA A 183 8.20 6.65 10.13
CA ALA A 183 8.49 7.29 11.43
C ALA A 183 7.21 7.75 12.15
N ARG A 184 6.29 8.38 11.41
CA ARG A 184 4.98 8.81 11.94
C ARG A 184 4.11 7.63 12.38
N THR A 185 4.12 6.52 11.65
CA THR A 185 3.41 5.29 12.07
C THR A 185 3.92 4.78 13.42
N LEU A 186 5.24 4.83 13.63
CA LEU A 186 5.87 4.46 14.91
C LEU A 186 5.42 5.40 16.03
N GLU A 187 5.37 6.72 15.79
CA GLU A 187 4.89 7.68 16.79
C GLU A 187 3.42 7.43 17.18
N LEU A 188 2.57 7.05 16.22
CA LEU A 188 1.14 6.81 16.46
C LEU A 188 0.84 5.48 17.14
N PHE A 189 1.50 4.39 16.71
CA PHE A 189 1.15 3.02 17.12
C PHE A 189 2.28 2.27 17.84
N GLY A 190 3.48 2.83 17.84
CA GLY A 190 4.65 2.24 18.48
C GLY A 190 4.59 2.34 19.99
N SER A 191 5.48 1.59 20.63
CA SER A 191 5.72 1.65 22.06
C SER A 191 6.85 2.64 22.33
N LYS A 192 6.59 3.57 23.25
CA LYS A 192 7.60 4.51 23.73
C LYS A 192 8.73 3.74 24.42
N ARG A 193 9.97 4.00 24.04
CA ARG A 193 11.19 3.41 24.59
C ARG A 193 11.81 4.33 25.63
N ALA A 194 12.83 3.82 26.32
CA ALA A 194 13.55 4.56 27.36
C ALA A 194 14.29 5.80 26.82
N ASP A 195 14.63 5.81 25.54
CA ASP A 195 15.32 6.90 24.83
C ASP A 195 14.37 7.93 24.20
N ASP A 196 13.10 7.95 24.63
CA ASP A 196 12.03 8.82 24.11
C ASP A 196 11.65 8.55 22.63
N THR A 197 12.22 7.52 22.00
CA THR A 197 11.84 7.09 20.65
C THR A 197 10.66 6.12 20.66
N TYR A 198 10.02 5.95 19.51
CA TYR A 198 8.95 4.97 19.33
C TYR A 198 9.44 3.79 18.51
N GLY A 199 9.21 2.58 19.04
CA GLY A 199 9.56 1.32 18.38
C GLY A 199 8.37 0.40 18.17
N PRO A 200 8.47 -0.64 17.33
CA PRO A 200 7.49 -1.70 17.32
C PRO A 200 7.47 -2.42 18.68
N PHE A 201 6.29 -2.85 19.10
CA PHE A 201 6.08 -3.74 20.25
C PHE A 201 6.73 -5.11 20.01
N HIS A 202 6.60 -5.61 18.78
CA HIS A 202 7.22 -6.85 18.35
C HIS A 202 7.80 -6.68 16.95
N LEU A 203 9.03 -7.16 16.73
CA LEU A 203 9.72 -7.14 15.43
C LEU A 203 10.00 -8.58 14.99
N TYR A 204 9.49 -8.95 13.83
CA TYR A 204 9.89 -10.14 13.08
C TYR A 204 10.48 -9.67 11.75
N SER A 205 11.81 -9.62 11.69
CA SER A 205 12.53 -8.95 10.61
C SER A 205 12.61 -9.79 9.33
N MET A 206 12.84 -9.13 8.20
CA MET A 206 13.10 -9.82 6.92
C MET A 206 14.32 -10.74 7.03
N LYS A 207 15.37 -10.31 7.73
CA LYS A 207 16.56 -11.13 7.99
C LYS A 207 16.18 -12.45 8.68
N GLN A 208 15.43 -12.37 9.77
CA GLN A 208 15.01 -13.57 10.50
C GLN A 208 14.14 -14.49 9.64
N ALA A 209 13.19 -13.93 8.88
CA ALA A 209 12.35 -14.70 7.97
C ALA A 209 13.14 -15.41 6.85
N ILE A 210 14.25 -14.80 6.39
CA ILE A 210 15.18 -15.42 5.43
C ILE A 210 15.97 -16.54 6.11
N ASP A 211 16.54 -16.28 7.29
CA ASP A 211 17.36 -17.24 8.05
C ASP A 211 16.56 -18.50 8.41
N GLU A 212 15.28 -18.34 8.72
CA GLU A 212 14.34 -19.43 9.03
C GLU A 212 13.74 -20.10 7.77
N GLY A 213 14.00 -19.56 6.57
CA GLY A 213 13.53 -20.13 5.30
C GLY A 213 12.05 -19.86 4.97
N PHE A 214 11.39 -18.94 5.68
CA PHE A 214 10.01 -18.53 5.39
C PHE A 214 9.90 -17.67 4.13
N ILE A 215 10.94 -16.90 3.82
CA ILE A 215 11.03 -16.09 2.59
C ILE A 215 12.38 -16.30 1.90
N LEU A 216 12.41 -16.10 0.58
CA LEU A 216 13.63 -16.16 -0.20
C LEU A 216 14.44 -14.86 -0.06
N ASP A 217 15.76 -15.00 0.01
CA ASP A 217 16.67 -13.85 -0.04
C ASP A 217 16.74 -13.29 -1.47
N VAL A 218 16.02 -12.19 -1.68
CA VAL A 218 15.98 -11.48 -2.97
C VAL A 218 17.28 -10.75 -3.31
N LEU A 219 18.14 -10.45 -2.31
CA LEU A 219 19.38 -9.71 -2.52
C LEU A 219 20.49 -10.59 -3.11
N LYS A 220 20.41 -11.92 -2.94
CA LYS A 220 21.35 -12.87 -3.58
C LYS A 220 21.37 -12.77 -5.10
N GLY A 221 20.29 -12.31 -5.72
CA GLY A 221 20.16 -12.12 -7.16
C GLY A 221 20.27 -10.67 -7.62
N TYR A 222 20.67 -9.73 -6.75
CA TYR A 222 20.71 -8.31 -7.09
C TYR A 222 21.86 -8.02 -8.06
N ALA A 223 21.51 -7.61 -9.28
CA ALA A 223 22.46 -7.22 -10.32
C ALA A 223 22.21 -5.77 -10.75
N THR A 224 23.27 -4.99 -10.87
CA THR A 224 23.21 -3.60 -11.34
C THR A 224 23.63 -3.52 -12.80
N TYR A 225 22.88 -2.75 -13.60
CA TYR A 225 23.23 -2.43 -14.98
C TYR A 225 23.75 -0.99 -15.05
N GLY A 226 25.06 -0.82 -15.25
CA GLY A 226 25.67 0.49 -15.46
C GLY A 226 25.23 1.09 -16.79
N SER A 227 25.00 2.40 -16.83
CA SER A 227 24.62 3.11 -18.06
C SER A 227 25.51 4.34 -18.21
N TYR A 228 26.09 4.51 -19.40
CA TYR A 228 26.89 5.67 -19.75
C TYR A 228 26.16 6.46 -20.83
N TRP A 229 26.10 7.77 -20.67
CA TRP A 229 25.52 8.67 -21.64
C TRP A 229 26.47 9.85 -21.86
N LYS A 230 26.60 10.23 -23.12
CA LYS A 230 27.26 11.48 -23.51
C LYS A 230 26.18 12.41 -24.03
N ILE A 231 25.85 13.43 -23.25
CA ILE A 231 24.92 14.47 -23.67
C ILE A 231 25.75 15.49 -24.45
N ALA A 232 25.55 15.55 -25.76
CA ALA A 232 26.10 16.64 -26.55
C ALA A 232 25.19 17.85 -26.37
N ALA A 233 25.56 18.77 -25.48
CA ALA A 233 24.93 20.07 -25.39
C ALA A 233 26.02 21.14 -25.43
N ALA A 234 26.24 21.71 -26.61
CA ALA A 234 26.71 23.08 -26.72
C ALA A 234 25.45 23.94 -26.74
N ALA A 235 25.03 24.46 -25.59
CA ALA A 235 24.01 25.49 -25.57
C ALA A 235 24.64 26.78 -26.14
N ALA A 236 23.94 27.48 -27.03
CA ALA A 236 24.43 28.75 -27.59
C ALA A 236 24.49 29.87 -26.53
N GLU A 237 23.67 29.75 -25.48
CA GLU A 237 23.71 30.55 -24.25
C GLU A 237 23.79 29.59 -23.07
N ASP A 238 24.68 29.88 -22.11
CA ASP A 238 24.97 29.07 -20.93
C ASP A 238 24.38 29.75 -19.68
N PRO A 239 23.09 29.51 -19.36
CA PRO A 239 22.44 30.13 -18.22
C PRO A 239 22.88 29.50 -16.89
N ASP A 240 23.12 30.34 -15.87
CA ASP A 240 23.36 29.87 -14.52
C ASP A 240 22.09 29.19 -13.94
N VAL A 241 22.20 27.89 -13.68
CA VAL A 241 21.12 27.06 -13.14
C VAL A 241 21.56 26.31 -11.88
N ASP A 242 20.58 25.98 -11.03
CA ASP A 242 20.81 25.11 -9.89
C ASP A 242 21.32 23.73 -10.35
N LYS A 243 22.52 23.36 -9.90
CA LYS A 243 23.22 22.14 -10.32
C LYS A 243 22.42 20.87 -10.01
N ALA A 244 21.74 20.80 -8.88
CA ALA A 244 21.00 19.61 -8.48
C ALA A 244 19.73 19.44 -9.34
N LYS A 245 19.02 20.54 -9.59
CA LYS A 245 17.83 20.54 -10.46
C LYS A 245 18.21 20.23 -11.91
N ALA A 246 19.28 20.83 -12.43
CA ALA A 246 19.77 20.57 -13.77
C ALA A 246 20.20 19.11 -13.95
N ALA A 247 20.97 18.55 -13.02
CA ALA A 247 21.38 17.14 -13.05
C ALA A 247 20.17 16.18 -13.02
N ALA A 248 19.17 16.46 -12.19
CA ALA A 248 17.95 15.66 -12.13
C ALA A 248 17.16 15.69 -13.44
N GLN A 249 17.02 16.86 -14.07
CA GLN A 249 16.33 17.00 -15.36
C GLN A 249 17.11 16.32 -16.50
N LEU A 250 18.44 16.46 -16.53
CA LEU A 250 19.28 15.77 -17.50
C LEU A 250 19.20 14.25 -17.34
N ALA A 251 19.26 13.74 -16.11
CA ALA A 251 19.11 12.31 -15.85
C ALA A 251 17.74 11.79 -16.30
N ARG A 252 16.67 12.55 -16.04
CA ARG A 252 15.31 12.23 -16.51
C ARG A 252 15.21 12.25 -18.04
N PHE A 253 15.81 13.24 -18.70
CA PHE A 253 15.85 13.33 -20.16
C PHE A 253 16.54 12.11 -20.76
N VAL A 254 17.72 11.75 -20.25
CA VAL A 254 18.47 10.58 -20.71
C VAL A 254 17.72 9.28 -20.45
N SER A 255 17.08 9.12 -19.29
CA SER A 255 16.38 7.88 -18.94
C SER A 255 15.13 7.65 -19.79
N LEU A 256 14.48 8.73 -20.26
CA LEU A 256 13.32 8.69 -21.15
C LEU A 256 13.69 8.66 -22.65
N HIS A 257 14.97 8.73 -22.98
CA HIS A 257 15.42 8.72 -24.37
C HIS A 257 15.05 7.39 -25.06
N PRO A 258 14.44 7.39 -26.26
CA PRO A 258 13.93 6.20 -26.92
C PRO A 258 14.94 5.06 -27.05
N THR A 259 16.19 5.36 -27.43
CA THR A 259 17.26 4.36 -27.54
C THR A 259 17.55 3.64 -26.22
N ASN A 260 17.49 4.37 -25.09
CA ASN A 260 17.78 3.83 -23.77
C ASN A 260 16.65 2.88 -23.31
N LEU A 261 15.41 3.26 -23.62
CA LEU A 261 14.23 2.42 -23.36
C LEU A 261 14.21 1.17 -24.23
N ALA A 262 14.52 1.28 -25.51
CA ALA A 262 14.58 0.16 -26.44
C ALA A 262 15.63 -0.88 -26.03
N GLN A 263 16.85 -0.44 -25.71
CA GLN A 263 17.92 -1.32 -25.22
C GLN A 263 17.51 -2.05 -23.93
N LYS A 264 16.89 -1.33 -22.98
CA LYS A 264 16.42 -1.95 -21.73
C LYS A 264 15.26 -2.90 -21.96
N ALA A 265 14.35 -2.58 -22.89
CA ALA A 265 13.24 -3.45 -23.26
C ALA A 265 13.73 -4.80 -23.81
N GLU A 266 14.72 -4.78 -24.71
CA GLU A 266 15.38 -5.99 -25.20
C GLU A 266 15.94 -6.84 -24.05
N VAL A 267 16.76 -6.22 -23.18
CA VAL A 267 17.37 -6.93 -22.05
C VAL A 267 16.30 -7.53 -21.13
N ILE A 268 15.22 -6.79 -20.83
CA ILE A 268 14.12 -7.25 -19.98
C ILE A 268 13.42 -8.47 -20.58
N VAL A 269 13.04 -8.38 -21.86
CA VAL A 269 12.29 -9.45 -22.55
C VAL A 269 13.15 -10.69 -22.69
N GLU A 270 14.37 -10.57 -23.19
CA GLU A 270 15.24 -11.71 -23.43
C GLU A 270 15.70 -12.38 -22.12
N HIS A 271 15.97 -11.59 -21.08
CA HIS A 271 16.27 -12.13 -19.76
C HIS A 271 15.07 -12.90 -19.19
N PHE A 272 13.85 -12.36 -19.30
CA PHE A 272 12.65 -13.06 -18.84
C PHE A 272 12.44 -14.38 -19.58
N ARG A 273 12.48 -14.36 -20.92
CA ARG A 273 12.25 -15.55 -21.76
C ARG A 273 13.30 -16.64 -21.52
N THR A 274 14.57 -16.26 -21.42
CA THR A 274 15.69 -17.20 -21.28
C THR A 274 15.80 -17.78 -19.87
N HIS A 275 15.66 -16.94 -18.83
CA HIS A 275 16.03 -17.34 -17.46
C HIS A 275 14.85 -17.48 -16.51
N THR A 276 13.77 -16.73 -16.70
CA THR A 276 12.71 -16.61 -15.69
C THR A 276 11.48 -17.43 -16.04
N ARG A 277 11.03 -17.40 -17.30
CA ARG A 277 9.72 -17.92 -17.72
C ARG A 277 9.47 -19.39 -17.33
N ARG A 278 10.49 -20.25 -17.43
CA ARG A 278 10.38 -21.68 -17.10
C ARG A 278 10.42 -21.98 -15.59
N LYS A 279 10.75 -20.99 -14.76
CA LYS A 279 10.74 -21.16 -13.30
C LYS A 279 9.30 -21.31 -12.79
N ILE A 280 9.15 -21.78 -11.56
CA ILE A 280 7.84 -21.97 -10.91
C ILE A 280 6.90 -22.82 -11.79
N GLY A 281 7.43 -23.90 -12.37
CA GLY A 281 6.67 -24.80 -13.25
C GLY A 281 6.12 -24.15 -14.52
N GLY A 282 6.72 -23.05 -15.00
CA GLY A 282 6.23 -22.30 -16.16
C GLY A 282 5.25 -21.16 -15.81
N HIS A 283 5.01 -20.90 -14.52
CA HIS A 283 4.11 -19.84 -14.05
C HIS A 283 4.83 -18.58 -13.55
N ALA A 284 6.15 -18.50 -13.73
CA ALA A 284 6.90 -17.32 -13.33
C ALA A 284 6.49 -16.07 -14.11
N LYS A 285 6.41 -14.95 -13.40
CA LYS A 285 6.14 -13.61 -13.93
C LYS A 285 7.27 -12.67 -13.55
N ALA A 286 7.45 -11.59 -14.29
CA ALA A 286 8.38 -10.51 -13.97
C ALA A 286 7.63 -9.19 -13.82
N MET A 287 8.17 -8.30 -12.99
CA MET A 287 7.65 -6.96 -12.76
C MET A 287 8.75 -5.95 -13.06
N VAL A 288 8.42 -4.92 -13.84
CA VAL A 288 9.31 -3.79 -14.14
C VAL A 288 8.79 -2.59 -13.36
N VAL A 289 9.55 -2.15 -12.36
CA VAL A 289 9.21 -0.97 -11.55
C VAL A 289 9.93 0.25 -12.13
N THR A 290 9.18 1.29 -12.46
CA THR A 290 9.72 2.50 -13.08
C THR A 290 9.63 3.71 -12.14
N ARG A 291 10.42 4.74 -12.42
CA ARG A 291 10.50 5.95 -11.57
C ARG A 291 9.25 6.84 -11.67
N SER A 292 8.51 6.78 -12.78
CA SER A 292 7.34 7.65 -12.97
C SER A 292 6.29 7.01 -13.88
N ARG A 293 5.07 7.54 -13.81
CA ARG A 293 3.94 7.14 -14.68
C ARG A 293 4.30 7.25 -16.16
N LEU A 294 4.99 8.33 -16.56
CA LEU A 294 5.50 8.51 -17.93
C LEU A 294 6.51 7.42 -18.33
N HIS A 295 7.41 7.00 -17.43
CA HIS A 295 8.30 5.87 -17.72
C HIS A 295 7.51 4.58 -17.90
N ALA A 296 6.48 4.32 -17.09
CA ALA A 296 5.65 3.13 -17.23
C ALA A 296 5.00 3.06 -18.63
N VAL A 297 4.41 4.17 -19.09
CA VAL A 297 3.84 4.27 -20.45
C VAL A 297 4.88 3.99 -21.52
N ARG A 298 6.03 4.67 -21.47
CA ARG A 298 7.06 4.51 -22.50
C ARG A 298 7.75 3.14 -22.47
N TYR A 299 7.96 2.55 -21.30
CA TYR A 299 8.47 1.16 -21.18
C TYR A 299 7.47 0.16 -21.73
N LYS A 300 6.18 0.30 -21.43
CA LYS A 300 5.13 -0.57 -21.97
C LYS A 300 5.15 -0.55 -23.51
N ARG A 301 5.17 0.64 -24.10
CA ARG A 301 5.28 0.80 -25.56
C ARG A 301 6.57 0.21 -26.14
N ALA A 302 7.72 0.44 -25.49
CA ALA A 302 9.00 -0.09 -25.94
C ALA A 302 9.08 -1.62 -25.86
N ILE A 303 8.53 -2.22 -24.80
CA ILE A 303 8.52 -3.66 -24.61
C ILE A 303 7.54 -4.32 -25.59
N ASP A 304 6.32 -3.78 -25.74
CA ASP A 304 5.35 -4.31 -26.70
C ASP A 304 5.88 -4.20 -28.13
N GLY A 305 6.46 -3.05 -28.50
CA GLY A 305 7.09 -2.87 -29.82
C GLY A 305 8.22 -3.88 -30.08
N TYR A 306 9.05 -4.18 -29.07
CA TYR A 306 10.09 -5.20 -29.20
C TYR A 306 9.52 -6.62 -29.35
N ILE A 307 8.45 -6.96 -28.62
CA ILE A 307 7.75 -8.24 -28.71
C ILE A 307 7.16 -8.42 -30.12
N ASP A 308 6.49 -7.39 -30.64
CA ASP A 308 5.86 -7.38 -31.96
C ASP A 308 6.90 -7.47 -33.08
N GLU A 309 8.00 -6.71 -32.99
CA GLU A 309 9.10 -6.73 -33.97
C GLU A 309 9.74 -8.13 -34.07
N LYS A 310 9.89 -8.83 -32.95
CA LYS A 310 10.44 -10.20 -32.92
C LYS A 310 9.41 -11.27 -33.21
N GLY A 311 8.12 -10.93 -33.30
CA GLY A 311 7.03 -11.87 -33.54
C GLY A 311 6.84 -12.88 -32.41
N TYR A 312 7.09 -12.48 -31.16
CA TYR A 312 6.92 -13.36 -30.01
C TYR A 312 5.44 -13.45 -29.60
N ASP A 313 4.89 -14.66 -29.56
CA ASP A 313 3.50 -14.94 -29.13
C ASP A 313 3.41 -15.45 -27.69
N ASP A 314 4.56 -15.57 -27.04
CA ASP A 314 4.79 -16.39 -25.86
C ASP A 314 5.00 -15.56 -24.58
N VAL A 315 4.98 -14.23 -24.73
CA VAL A 315 5.06 -13.22 -23.67
C VAL A 315 4.04 -12.13 -23.95
N ARG A 316 3.41 -11.63 -22.89
CA ARG A 316 2.55 -10.43 -22.93
C ARG A 316 2.89 -9.56 -21.74
N THR A 317 2.67 -8.26 -21.88
CA THR A 317 2.89 -7.30 -20.78
C THR A 317 1.59 -6.61 -20.39
N LEU A 318 1.54 -6.18 -19.13
CA LEU A 318 0.49 -5.33 -18.58
C LEU A 318 1.18 -4.15 -17.90
N VAL A 319 0.48 -3.02 -17.82
CA VAL A 319 0.93 -1.82 -17.11
C VAL A 319 -0.10 -1.43 -16.05
N ALA A 320 0.34 -0.80 -14.96
CA ALA A 320 -0.56 -0.29 -13.93
C ALA A 320 -0.08 1.10 -13.47
N PHE A 321 -0.98 2.09 -13.50
CA PHE A 321 -0.74 3.45 -13.00
C PHE A 321 -2.05 4.21 -12.83
N SER A 322 -2.10 5.13 -11.88
CA SER A 322 -3.28 5.95 -11.61
C SER A 322 -3.36 7.19 -12.52
N GLY A 323 -4.58 7.49 -12.97
CA GLY A 323 -4.93 8.67 -13.76
C GLY A 323 -4.50 8.58 -15.23
N THR A 324 -4.57 9.72 -15.91
CA THR A 324 -4.17 9.86 -17.31
C THR A 324 -2.77 10.44 -17.41
N VAL A 325 -1.97 9.95 -18.37
CA VAL A 325 -0.63 10.45 -18.68
C VAL A 325 -0.61 10.92 -20.12
N THR A 326 -0.29 12.19 -20.35
CA THR A 326 -0.09 12.74 -21.70
C THR A 326 1.36 12.58 -22.13
N ASP A 327 1.60 11.96 -23.29
CA ASP A 327 2.92 11.82 -23.92
C ASP A 327 2.82 12.18 -25.41
N ASP A 328 3.60 13.16 -25.86
CA ASP A 328 3.59 13.70 -27.23
C ASP A 328 2.19 14.08 -27.76
N GLY A 329 1.34 14.63 -26.89
CA GLY A 329 -0.02 15.06 -27.23
C GLY A 329 -1.07 13.94 -27.27
N VAL A 330 -0.68 12.72 -26.90
CA VAL A 330 -1.60 11.57 -26.78
C VAL A 330 -1.79 11.22 -25.31
N ASP A 331 -3.05 11.04 -24.92
CA ASP A 331 -3.43 10.64 -23.57
C ASP A 331 -3.46 9.13 -23.42
N TYR A 332 -2.82 8.64 -22.36
CA TYR A 332 -2.75 7.22 -22.02
C TYR A 332 -3.37 6.97 -20.65
N SER A 333 -4.21 5.93 -20.58
CA SER A 333 -4.74 5.40 -19.32
C SER A 333 -4.44 3.91 -19.21
N GLU A 334 -4.40 3.40 -17.98
CA GLU A 334 -4.15 1.97 -17.70
C GLU A 334 -5.09 1.03 -18.49
N PRO A 335 -6.44 1.22 -18.49
CA PRO A 335 -7.35 0.33 -19.20
C PRO A 335 -7.05 0.27 -20.71
N GLN A 336 -6.87 1.46 -21.32
CA GLN A 336 -6.56 1.58 -22.75
C GLN A 336 -5.27 0.85 -23.13
N MET A 337 -4.23 0.91 -22.28
CA MET A 337 -2.94 0.27 -22.56
C MET A 337 -2.92 -1.24 -22.30
N ASN A 338 -3.91 -1.77 -21.57
CA ASN A 338 -4.03 -3.19 -21.26
C ASN A 338 -5.02 -3.94 -22.17
N ASN A 339 -5.55 -3.28 -23.20
CA ASN A 339 -6.60 -3.79 -24.09
C ASN A 339 -7.90 -4.14 -23.34
N GLY A 340 -8.24 -3.35 -22.32
CA GLY A 340 -9.48 -3.45 -21.54
C GLY A 340 -9.66 -2.24 -20.65
#